data_AF-A0A8J2PVS6-F1
#
_entry.id   AF-A0A8J2PVS6-F1
#
_cell.length_a   1.000
_cell.length_b   1.000
_cell.length_c   1.000
_cell.angle_alpha   90.00
_cell.angle_beta   90.00
_cell.angle_gamma   90.00
#
_symmetry.space_group_name_H-M   'P 1'
#
loop_
_entity.id
_entity.type
_entity.pdbx_description
1 polymer ?
#
loop_
_entity_poly.entity_id
_entity_poly.type
_entity_poly.pdbx_seq_one_letter_code
_entity_poly.pdbx_strand_id
1 'polypeptide(L)'
;MGMNSLLSRTLSDDTEILNEVNNVPESKSAIIRNSDGALGGFVSMISYGTNQAYCMAVQIDQSIGDKYISIKPTDDPQCFQIIDVQDVAEDLSLQPIFIQVHHNPKGRLPLQHLIDHAAERMLGRLNLDLKKNVTVDLTDNDDMSIWRDKAGFVVRDKMQLCELTVNKNEFQKTLEMVKNVKISAFDGSQMENLVKFDKAVGSVDRSKFLEYIFKNANVLIAENEETSAVDGYGVFREDRIIAVYANAKDTAHSIVQEILRTMNHNEIKLCTIRNRWSIEHKPNTCCKQIIRLHTRVPLTGIMWNRIFILNAGMNLI
;
A
#
# COMPACT_ATOMS: atom_id res chain seq x y z
N MET A 1 -8.99 7.90 -15.81
CA MET A 1 -7.89 6.91 -15.88
C MET A 1 -7.29 6.90 -14.49
N GLY A 2 -7.68 5.94 -13.64
CA GLY A 2 -7.33 5.96 -12.22
C GLY A 2 -6.14 5.05 -11.91
N MET A 3 -5.23 5.49 -11.04
CA MET A 3 -4.04 4.70 -10.71
C MET A 3 -4.42 3.33 -10.11
N ASN A 4 -3.67 2.33 -10.56
CA ASN A 4 -4.02 0.92 -10.56
C ASN A 4 -2.99 0.06 -9.77
N SER A 5 -1.95 0.65 -9.21
CA SER A 5 -0.98 -0.02 -8.33
C SER A 5 -0.03 1.06 -7.86
N LEU A 6 0.21 1.14 -6.56
CA LEU A 6 1.14 2.12 -5.96
C LEU A 6 2.61 1.89 -6.35
N LEU A 7 2.84 0.97 -7.30
CA LEU A 7 4.14 0.73 -7.92
C LEU A 7 4.27 1.30 -9.34
N SER A 8 3.28 2.04 -9.86
CA SER A 8 3.51 2.94 -11.01
C SER A 8 3.87 4.35 -10.52
N ARG A 9 5.13 4.53 -10.07
CA ARG A 9 5.70 5.85 -9.72
C ARG A 9 6.13 6.68 -10.93
N THR A 10 5.48 6.47 -12.07
CA THR A 10 5.79 7.19 -13.31
C THR A 10 4.48 7.61 -13.99
N LEU A 11 4.28 8.92 -14.01
CA LEU A 11 3.46 9.74 -14.90
C LEU A 11 1.93 9.76 -14.68
N SER A 12 1.47 10.80 -13.98
CA SER A 12 0.37 11.70 -14.39
C SER A 12 0.62 13.09 -13.79
N ASP A 13 -0.12 14.12 -14.24
CA ASP A 13 -0.11 15.49 -13.69
C ASP A 13 -0.14 15.45 -12.16
N ASP A 14 0.84 16.10 -11.53
CA ASP A 14 1.02 16.18 -10.07
C ASP A 14 -0.29 16.53 -9.34
N THR A 15 -1.18 17.28 -10.00
CA THR A 15 -2.49 17.70 -9.50
C THR A 15 -3.48 16.53 -9.43
N GLU A 16 -3.49 15.64 -10.42
CA GLU A 16 -4.40 14.48 -10.46
C GLU A 16 -4.05 13.47 -9.37
N ILE A 17 -2.76 13.18 -9.20
CA ILE A 17 -2.27 12.23 -8.19
C ILE A 17 -2.64 12.72 -6.79
N LEU A 18 -2.41 14.00 -6.51
CA LEU A 18 -2.73 14.59 -5.21
C LEU A 18 -4.25 14.51 -4.93
N ASN A 19 -5.08 14.77 -5.95
CA ASN A 19 -6.54 14.69 -5.83
C ASN A 19 -7.01 13.26 -5.55
N GLU A 20 -6.47 12.25 -6.24
CA GLU A 20 -6.84 10.85 -6.00
C GLU A 20 -6.48 10.41 -4.58
N VAL A 21 -5.27 10.73 -4.13
CA VAL A 21 -4.76 10.34 -2.81
C VAL A 21 -5.56 11.04 -1.69
N ASN A 22 -5.90 12.31 -1.85
CA ASN A 22 -6.69 13.05 -0.87
C ASN A 22 -8.16 12.58 -0.80
N ASN A 23 -8.65 11.87 -1.82
CA ASN A 23 -9.98 11.26 -1.80
C ASN A 23 -10.03 9.92 -1.05
N VAL A 24 -8.88 9.35 -0.69
CA VAL A 24 -8.83 8.13 0.14
C VAL A 24 -9.32 8.47 1.55
N PRO A 25 -10.35 7.79 2.08
CA PRO A 25 -10.89 8.08 3.40
C PRO A 25 -9.83 8.02 4.49
N GLU A 26 -9.87 9.00 5.40
CA GLU A 26 -9.00 9.08 6.58
C GLU A 26 -7.50 9.21 6.28
N SER A 27 -7.12 9.38 5.01
CA SER A 27 -5.75 9.62 4.63
C SER A 27 -5.26 10.98 5.12
N LYS A 28 -3.95 11.07 5.41
CA LYS A 28 -3.26 12.34 5.68
C LYS A 28 -2.01 12.39 4.83
N SER A 29 -1.80 13.55 4.21
CA SER A 29 -0.66 13.80 3.35
C SER A 29 0.28 14.85 3.96
N ALA A 30 1.55 14.75 3.61
CA ALA A 30 2.56 15.80 3.76
C ALA A 30 3.10 16.13 2.37
N ILE A 31 3.31 17.42 2.09
CA ILE A 31 3.66 17.95 0.78
C ILE A 31 4.84 18.90 0.95
N ILE A 32 5.83 18.80 0.08
CA ILE A 32 6.89 19.80 -0.06
C ILE A 32 6.77 20.46 -1.43
N ARG A 33 6.95 21.78 -1.46
CA ARG A 33 7.00 22.58 -2.68
C ARG A 33 8.34 23.25 -2.84
N ASN A 34 8.79 23.31 -4.09
CA ASN A 34 9.95 24.09 -4.50
C ASN A 34 9.69 25.59 -4.26
N SER A 35 10.75 26.40 -4.31
CA SER A 35 10.63 27.84 -4.04
C SER A 35 9.76 28.57 -5.08
N ASP A 36 9.64 28.02 -6.29
CA ASP A 36 8.75 28.48 -7.37
C ASP A 36 7.29 28.01 -7.22
N GLY A 37 6.98 27.19 -6.21
CA GLY A 37 5.66 26.62 -5.94
C GLY A 37 5.39 25.28 -6.63
N ALA A 38 6.30 24.77 -7.46
CA ALA A 38 6.17 23.44 -8.06
C ALA A 38 6.19 22.33 -6.99
N LEU A 39 5.58 21.17 -7.29
CA LEU A 39 5.57 20.04 -6.38
C LEU A 39 6.99 19.45 -6.29
N GLY A 40 7.61 19.53 -5.11
CA GLY A 40 8.88 18.86 -4.84
C GLY A 40 8.69 17.41 -4.37
N GLY A 41 7.52 17.10 -3.81
CA GLY A 41 7.16 15.75 -3.41
C GLY A 41 6.00 15.70 -2.43
N PHE A 42 5.47 14.50 -2.23
CA PHE A 42 4.46 14.22 -1.22
C PHE A 42 4.57 12.79 -0.69
N VAL A 43 4.04 12.60 0.51
CA VAL A 43 3.77 11.31 1.11
C VAL A 43 2.35 11.30 1.62
N SER A 44 1.64 10.19 1.45
CA SER A 44 0.32 9.99 2.07
C SER A 44 0.25 8.69 2.84
N MET A 45 -0.41 8.77 3.99
CA MET A 45 -0.59 7.66 4.92
C MET A 45 -2.06 7.46 5.24
N ILE A 46 -2.41 6.24 5.66
CA ILE A 46 -3.70 5.91 6.28
C ILE A 46 -3.45 5.20 7.61
N SER A 47 -4.27 5.50 8.62
CA SER A 47 -4.22 4.82 9.92
C SER A 47 -5.02 3.52 9.89
N TYR A 48 -4.57 2.54 10.66
CA TYR A 48 -5.23 1.25 10.85
C TYR A 48 -5.28 0.77 12.28
N GLY A 49 -4.86 1.65 13.18
CA GLY A 49 -4.76 1.37 14.59
C GLY A 49 -4.21 2.60 15.28
N THR A 50 -4.34 2.66 16.59
CA THR A 50 -3.99 3.85 17.37
C THR A 50 -2.56 4.34 17.13
N ASN A 51 -1.61 3.43 16.88
CA ASN A 51 -0.20 3.75 16.64
C ASN A 51 0.32 3.12 15.35
N GLN A 52 -0.56 2.79 14.40
CA GLN A 52 -0.19 2.05 13.20
C GLN A 52 -0.70 2.77 11.96
N ALA A 53 0.20 3.05 11.02
CA ALA A 53 -0.12 3.70 9.75
C ALA A 53 0.59 3.03 8.58
N TYR A 54 0.02 3.12 7.40
CA TYR A 54 0.63 2.58 6.19
C TYR A 54 0.89 3.73 5.22
N CYS A 55 2.12 3.77 4.73
CA CYS A 55 2.58 4.70 3.72
C CYS A 55 2.07 4.21 2.36
N MET A 56 0.97 4.82 1.91
CA MET A 56 0.30 4.41 0.69
C MET A 56 1.06 4.93 -0.52
N ALA A 57 1.34 6.24 -0.57
CA ALA A 57 1.89 6.89 -1.75
C ALA A 57 3.10 7.75 -1.39
N VAL A 58 4.12 7.71 -2.25
CA VAL A 58 5.30 8.58 -2.19
C VAL A 58 5.68 9.01 -3.60
N GLN A 59 5.85 10.31 -3.79
CA GLN A 59 6.46 10.89 -4.97
C GLN A 59 7.45 11.96 -4.53
N ILE A 60 8.65 11.95 -5.09
CA ILE A 60 9.68 12.95 -4.82
C ILE A 60 10.27 13.33 -6.16
N ASP A 61 10.43 14.63 -6.40
CA ASP A 61 11.12 15.16 -7.56
C ASP A 61 12.57 14.66 -7.55
N GLN A 62 12.97 14.02 -8.65
CA GLN A 62 14.30 13.46 -8.82
C GLN A 62 15.40 14.53 -8.71
N SER A 63 15.09 15.80 -8.98
CA SER A 63 16.06 16.91 -8.89
C SER A 63 16.53 17.21 -7.47
N ILE A 64 15.78 16.75 -6.46
CA ILE A 64 16.05 16.94 -5.03
C ILE A 64 16.09 15.63 -4.23
N GLY A 65 15.80 14.48 -4.85
CA GLY A 65 15.60 13.21 -4.14
C GLY A 65 16.81 12.74 -3.33
N ASP A 66 18.01 13.08 -3.77
CA ASP A 66 19.30 12.77 -3.14
C ASP A 66 19.93 13.95 -2.40
N LYS A 67 19.27 15.11 -2.37
CA LYS A 67 19.78 16.34 -1.75
C LYS A 67 19.25 16.55 -0.34
N TYR A 68 20.02 17.26 0.47
CA TYR A 68 19.62 17.66 1.82
C TYR A 68 18.87 18.99 1.75
N ILE A 69 17.58 18.96 2.04
CA ILE A 69 16.71 20.13 1.99
C ILE A 69 16.36 20.62 3.40
N SER A 70 16.24 21.93 3.55
CA SER A 70 15.56 22.54 4.69
C SER A 70 14.20 23.04 4.26
N ILE A 71 13.20 22.86 5.13
CA ILE A 71 11.82 23.23 4.85
C ILE A 71 11.26 24.17 5.93
N LYS A 72 10.29 25.00 5.53
CA LYS A 72 9.48 25.81 6.46
C LYS A 72 7.98 25.54 6.24
N PRO A 73 7.15 25.67 7.28
CA PRO A 73 5.70 25.53 7.13
C PRO A 73 5.14 26.65 6.23
N THR A 74 4.05 26.34 5.54
CA THR A 74 3.21 27.32 4.82
C THR A 74 1.89 27.55 5.58
N ASP A 75 1.00 28.37 5.01
CA ASP A 75 -0.35 28.57 5.56
C ASP A 75 -1.20 27.29 5.52
N ASP A 76 -0.91 26.36 4.59
CA ASP A 76 -1.48 25.02 4.61
C ASP A 76 -0.64 24.10 5.53
N PRO A 77 -1.22 23.55 6.61
CA PRO A 77 -0.49 22.70 7.54
C PRO A 77 -0.02 21.37 6.93
N GLN A 78 -0.46 21.00 5.72
CA GLN A 78 0.03 19.85 4.97
C GLN A 78 1.23 20.19 4.10
N CYS A 79 1.47 21.47 3.84
CA CYS A 79 2.40 21.93 2.82
C CYS A 79 3.58 22.69 3.45
N PHE A 80 4.77 22.35 2.98
CA PHE A 80 6.03 22.97 3.38
C PHE A 80 6.74 23.52 2.15
N GLN A 81 7.46 24.63 2.32
CA GLN A 81 8.27 25.23 1.27
C GLN A 81 9.74 24.94 1.51
N ILE A 82 10.46 24.53 0.45
CA ILE A 82 11.92 24.39 0.46
C ILE A 82 12.56 25.78 0.54
N ILE A 83 13.43 25.96 1.52
CA ILE A 83 14.16 27.21 1.75
C ILE A 83 15.64 27.13 1.44
N ASP A 84 16.20 25.92 1.44
CA ASP A 84 17.61 25.68 1.22
C ASP A 84 17.83 24.25 0.71
N VAL A 85 18.84 24.07 -0.14
CA VAL A 85 19.20 22.80 -0.77
C VAL A 85 20.72 22.66 -0.71
N GLN A 86 21.18 21.54 -0.15
CA GLN A 86 22.59 21.22 0.05
C GLN A 86 22.90 19.84 -0.52
N ASP A 87 24.08 19.68 -1.12
CA ASP A 87 24.51 18.39 -1.68
C ASP A 87 25.14 17.46 -0.63
N VAL A 88 25.48 17.99 0.54
CA VAL A 88 26.20 17.25 1.59
C VAL A 88 25.46 17.38 2.92
N ALA A 89 25.45 16.30 3.69
CA ALA A 89 24.92 16.30 5.04
C ALA A 89 25.73 17.22 5.97
N GLU A 90 25.09 17.72 7.01
CA GLU A 90 25.77 18.42 8.10
C GLU A 90 26.82 17.52 8.77
N ASP A 91 28.09 17.94 8.80
CA ASP A 91 29.16 17.21 9.46
C ASP A 91 29.21 17.52 10.97
N LEU A 92 28.84 16.53 11.77
CA LEU A 92 28.84 16.59 13.23
C LEU A 92 30.05 15.89 13.87
N SER A 93 30.97 15.35 13.08
CA SER A 93 32.05 14.48 13.57
C SER A 93 32.94 15.14 14.64
N LEU A 94 33.08 16.47 14.59
CA LEU A 94 33.86 17.27 15.52
C LEU A 94 33.07 17.72 16.77
N GLN A 95 31.78 17.43 16.85
CA GLN A 95 30.93 17.81 17.98
C GLN A 95 31.02 16.77 19.12
N PRO A 96 30.71 17.13 20.38
CA PRO A 96 30.55 16.16 21.45
C PRO A 96 29.53 15.06 21.10
N ILE A 97 29.77 13.82 21.55
CA ILE A 97 28.92 12.65 21.26
C ILE A 97 27.44 12.90 21.56
N PHE A 98 27.14 13.58 22.67
CA PHE A 98 25.77 13.94 23.02
C PHE A 98 25.08 14.78 21.93
N ILE A 99 25.79 15.74 21.33
CA ILE A 99 25.26 16.54 20.23
C ILE A 99 25.11 15.67 18.98
N GLN A 100 26.11 14.83 18.65
CA GLN A 100 26.02 13.94 17.50
C GLN A 100 24.80 13.01 17.53
N VAL A 101 24.39 12.56 18.73
CA VAL A 101 23.27 11.62 18.91
C VAL A 101 21.91 12.30 18.99
N HIS A 102 21.83 13.50 19.59
CA HIS A 102 20.56 14.18 19.85
C HIS A 102 20.28 15.36 18.92
N HIS A 103 21.25 15.78 18.10
CA HIS A 103 21.04 16.83 17.12
C HIS A 103 20.06 16.37 16.05
N ASN A 104 19.09 17.24 15.76
CA ASN A 104 18.10 17.00 14.73
C ASN A 104 18.37 17.96 13.57
N PRO A 105 19.13 17.55 12.54
CA PRO A 105 19.57 18.46 11.49
C PRO A 105 18.37 19.05 10.76
N LYS A 106 18.49 20.33 10.36
CA LYS A 106 17.46 21.00 9.55
C LYS A 106 17.49 20.51 8.10
N GLY A 107 18.69 20.31 7.57
CA GLY A 107 18.92 19.70 6.26
C GLY A 107 18.75 18.18 6.33
N ARG A 108 17.71 17.64 5.68
CA ARG A 108 17.45 16.19 5.58
C ARG A 108 16.99 15.84 4.17
N LEU A 109 17.02 14.56 3.85
CA LEU A 109 16.45 14.10 2.59
C LEU A 109 14.94 14.38 2.55
N PRO A 110 14.36 14.68 1.37
CA PRO A 110 12.93 14.94 1.22
C PRO A 110 12.04 13.86 1.84
N LEU A 111 12.41 12.58 1.66
CA LEU A 111 11.67 11.45 2.20
C LEU A 111 11.58 11.49 3.73
N GLN A 112 12.66 11.88 4.41
CA GLN A 112 12.70 11.94 5.88
C GLN A 112 11.70 12.97 6.39
N HIS A 113 11.74 14.19 5.84
CA HIS A 113 10.78 15.24 6.19
C HIS A 113 9.34 14.81 5.94
N LEU A 114 9.07 14.25 4.76
CA LEU A 114 7.73 13.85 4.36
C LEU A 114 7.18 12.71 5.24
N ILE A 115 7.99 11.69 5.55
CA ILE A 115 7.61 10.58 6.42
C ILE A 115 7.37 11.07 7.85
N ASP A 116 8.29 11.86 8.42
CA ASP A 116 8.16 12.40 9.78
C ASP A 116 6.86 13.21 9.92
N HIS A 117 6.61 14.13 8.98
CA HIS A 117 5.43 14.98 9.01
C HIS A 117 4.13 14.23 8.72
N ALA A 118 4.12 13.30 7.76
CA ALA A 118 2.92 12.49 7.49
C ALA A 118 2.59 11.58 8.68
N ALA A 119 3.61 10.95 9.30
CA ALA A 119 3.43 10.11 10.48
C ALA A 119 2.96 10.92 11.69
N GLU A 120 3.49 12.12 11.90
CA GLU A 120 3.05 13.02 12.97
C GLU A 120 1.60 13.47 12.79
N ARG A 121 1.20 13.79 11.55
CA ARG A 121 -0.19 14.17 11.24
C ARG A 121 -1.15 13.01 11.38
N MET A 122 -0.69 11.79 11.08
CA MET A 122 -1.52 10.59 11.14
C MET A 122 -1.65 10.01 12.55
N LEU A 123 -0.52 9.90 13.26
CA LEU A 123 -0.41 9.18 14.55
C LEU A 123 -0.22 10.13 15.74
N GLY A 124 -0.13 11.45 15.51
CA GLY A 124 0.02 12.48 16.54
C GLY A 124 1.47 12.71 17.00
N ARG A 125 1.68 13.77 17.80
CA ARG A 125 2.98 14.12 18.41
C ARG A 125 3.25 13.42 19.75
N LEU A 126 2.21 13.01 20.46
CA LEU A 126 2.30 12.58 21.86
C LEU A 126 2.42 11.05 21.99
N ASN A 127 3.24 10.66 22.96
CA ASN A 127 3.58 9.30 23.42
C ASN A 127 4.78 8.67 22.73
N LEU A 128 5.99 8.97 23.25
CA LEU A 128 7.21 8.15 23.13
C LEU A 128 7.31 7.43 21.77
N ASP A 129 7.86 8.11 20.75
CA ASP A 129 8.00 7.77 19.31
C ASP A 129 8.40 6.32 18.95
N LEU A 130 8.72 5.52 19.96
CA LEU A 130 9.00 4.09 19.91
C LEU A 130 7.77 3.24 19.57
N LYS A 131 6.54 3.68 19.88
CA LYS A 131 5.33 2.87 19.65
C LYS A 131 4.70 3.03 18.26
N LYS A 132 5.02 4.11 17.54
CA LYS A 132 4.50 4.36 16.20
C LYS A 132 5.12 3.40 15.21
N ASN A 133 4.29 2.66 14.51
CA ASN A 133 4.72 1.70 13.50
C ASN A 133 4.14 2.10 12.15
N VAL A 134 5.01 2.47 11.22
CA VAL A 134 4.62 2.77 9.84
C VAL A 134 5.05 1.62 8.95
N THR A 135 4.16 1.15 8.09
CA THR A 135 4.40 0.09 7.11
C THR A 135 4.50 0.67 5.71
N VAL A 136 5.37 0.13 4.86
CA VAL A 136 5.47 0.48 3.44
C VAL A 136 5.78 -0.76 2.61
N ASP A 137 5.25 -0.81 1.38
CA ASP A 137 5.64 -1.80 0.37
C ASP A 137 6.54 -1.16 -0.68
N LEU A 138 7.71 -1.77 -0.89
CA LEU A 138 8.74 -1.31 -1.83
C LEU A 138 8.94 -2.34 -2.94
N THR A 139 9.46 -1.88 -4.07
CA THR A 139 9.89 -2.73 -5.20
C THR A 139 11.40 -2.85 -5.28
N ASP A 140 11.88 -3.71 -6.16
CA ASP A 140 13.31 -3.83 -6.47
C ASP A 140 13.94 -2.54 -7.01
N ASN A 141 13.13 -1.59 -7.49
CA ASN A 141 13.59 -0.28 -7.97
C ASN A 141 13.76 0.76 -6.85
N ASP A 142 13.28 0.47 -5.64
CA ASP A 142 13.37 1.39 -4.51
C ASP A 142 14.78 1.41 -3.92
N ASP A 143 15.26 2.60 -3.58
CA ASP A 143 16.52 2.74 -2.85
C ASP A 143 16.35 2.32 -1.38
N MET A 144 16.66 1.06 -1.14
CA MET A 144 16.64 0.46 0.19
C MET A 144 17.55 1.18 1.18
N SER A 145 18.63 1.83 0.75
CA SER A 145 19.51 2.58 1.64
C SER A 145 18.80 3.82 2.17
N ILE A 146 18.03 4.52 1.34
CA ILE A 146 17.25 5.68 1.77
C ILE A 146 16.11 5.22 2.69
N TRP A 147 15.33 4.22 2.29
CA TRP A 147 14.18 3.76 3.08
C TRP A 147 14.58 3.16 4.44
N ARG A 148 15.60 2.30 4.46
CA ARG A 148 16.06 1.63 5.68
C ARG A 148 16.91 2.54 6.55
N ASP A 149 17.96 3.14 5.96
CA ASP A 149 19.01 3.82 6.74
C ASP A 149 18.70 5.28 7.04
N LYS A 150 17.85 5.93 6.23
CA LYS A 150 17.51 7.35 6.39
C LYS A 150 16.09 7.55 6.90
N ALA A 151 15.10 6.87 6.32
CA ALA A 151 13.69 6.99 6.72
C ALA A 151 13.28 6.03 7.85
N GLY A 152 14.16 5.11 8.27
CA GLY A 152 13.98 4.32 9.49
C GLY A 152 13.05 3.10 9.34
N PHE A 153 12.81 2.62 8.12
CA PHE A 153 12.06 1.39 7.85
C PHE A 153 12.96 0.15 7.99
N VAL A 154 13.35 -0.16 9.23
CA VAL A 154 14.42 -1.13 9.53
C VAL A 154 13.95 -2.58 9.67
N VAL A 155 12.65 -2.81 9.83
CA VAL A 155 12.11 -4.15 10.07
C VAL A 155 11.46 -4.70 8.81
N ARG A 156 11.99 -5.80 8.27
CA ARG A 156 11.42 -6.47 7.10
C ARG A 156 10.32 -7.45 7.50
N ASP A 157 9.22 -7.47 6.75
CA ASP A 157 8.18 -8.49 6.91
C ASP A 157 8.73 -9.88 6.52
N LYS A 158 8.18 -10.92 7.13
CA LYS A 158 8.49 -12.32 6.79
C LYS A 158 7.77 -12.78 5.53
N MET A 159 6.66 -12.14 5.17
CA MET A 159 5.91 -12.49 3.98
C MET A 159 6.69 -12.11 2.72
N GLN A 160 6.90 -13.09 1.84
CA GLN A 160 7.50 -12.85 0.53
C GLN A 160 6.39 -12.45 -0.44
N LEU A 161 6.28 -11.16 -0.73
CA LEU A 161 5.22 -10.63 -1.59
C LEU A 161 5.75 -10.41 -3.01
N CYS A 162 4.85 -10.45 -3.98
CA CYS A 162 5.17 -10.14 -5.37
C CYS A 162 3.95 -9.60 -6.13
N GLU A 163 4.23 -8.78 -7.15
CA GLU A 163 3.26 -8.46 -8.21
C GLU A 163 3.48 -9.44 -9.37
N LEU A 164 2.43 -10.14 -9.76
CA LEU A 164 2.42 -11.02 -10.93
C LEU A 164 1.72 -10.31 -12.08
N THR A 165 2.28 -10.44 -13.28
CA THR A 165 1.62 -10.12 -14.56
C THR A 165 1.52 -11.41 -15.36
N VAL A 166 0.30 -11.86 -15.64
CA VAL A 166 0.01 -13.20 -16.15
C VAL A 166 -0.92 -13.17 -17.36
N ASN A 167 -0.81 -14.17 -18.24
CA ASN A 167 -1.80 -14.37 -19.29
C ASN A 167 -3.09 -14.96 -18.70
N LYS A 168 -4.24 -14.34 -18.98
CA LYS A 168 -5.58 -14.75 -18.51
C LYS A 168 -5.89 -16.22 -18.83
N ASN A 169 -5.67 -16.65 -20.08
CA ASN A 169 -6.02 -17.99 -20.53
C ASN A 169 -5.10 -19.05 -19.91
N GLU A 170 -3.82 -18.74 -19.70
CA GLU A 170 -2.92 -19.62 -18.96
C GLU A 170 -3.31 -19.70 -17.48
N PHE A 171 -3.64 -18.56 -16.87
CA PHE A 171 -4.04 -18.52 -15.46
C PHE A 171 -5.28 -19.37 -15.22
N GLN A 172 -6.30 -19.23 -16.07
CA GLN A 172 -7.54 -20.02 -15.98
C GLN A 172 -7.30 -21.53 -16.03
N LYS A 173 -6.30 -22.00 -16.80
CA LYS A 173 -5.93 -23.43 -16.89
C LYS A 173 -5.26 -23.96 -15.62
N THR A 174 -4.74 -23.08 -14.76
CA THR A 174 -4.09 -23.47 -13.50
C THR A 174 -5.05 -23.51 -12.31
N LEU A 175 -6.28 -23.02 -12.47
CA LEU A 175 -7.29 -23.01 -11.43
C LEU A 175 -7.91 -24.40 -11.25
N GLU A 176 -8.27 -24.72 -10.02
CA GLU A 176 -8.96 -25.96 -9.67
C GLU A 176 -10.46 -25.78 -9.93
N MET A 177 -11.11 -26.76 -10.56
CA MET A 177 -12.55 -26.73 -10.76
C MET A 177 -13.27 -27.13 -9.48
N VAL A 178 -14.13 -26.25 -8.97
CA VAL A 178 -14.92 -26.47 -7.77
C VAL A 178 -16.40 -26.36 -8.11
N LYS A 179 -17.23 -27.24 -7.57
CA LYS A 179 -18.66 -27.36 -7.94
C LYS A 179 -19.64 -26.74 -6.94
N ASN A 180 -19.20 -26.38 -5.73
CA ASN A 180 -20.10 -26.10 -4.59
C ASN A 180 -19.87 -24.72 -3.96
N VAL A 181 -19.45 -23.72 -4.76
CA VAL A 181 -19.27 -22.35 -4.27
C VAL A 181 -20.20 -21.44 -5.06
N LYS A 182 -21.19 -20.85 -4.38
CA LYS A 182 -22.08 -19.86 -4.98
C LYS A 182 -21.35 -18.52 -5.04
N ILE A 183 -21.10 -18.04 -6.25
CA ILE A 183 -20.53 -16.72 -6.51
C ILE A 183 -21.59 -15.81 -7.09
N SER A 184 -21.75 -14.63 -6.51
CA SER A 184 -22.65 -13.59 -6.97
C SER A 184 -21.94 -12.24 -7.06
N ALA A 185 -22.46 -11.35 -7.91
CA ALA A 185 -22.07 -9.95 -7.89
C ALA A 185 -22.56 -9.30 -6.59
N PHE A 186 -21.74 -8.42 -6.03
CA PHE A 186 -22.11 -7.63 -4.85
C PHE A 186 -23.18 -6.60 -5.21
N ASP A 187 -24.26 -6.55 -4.44
CA ASP A 187 -25.38 -5.61 -4.62
C ASP A 187 -25.54 -4.61 -3.46
N GLY A 188 -24.66 -4.66 -2.47
CA GLY A 188 -24.70 -3.82 -1.27
C GLY A 188 -25.40 -4.47 -0.07
N SER A 189 -26.32 -5.42 -0.29
CA SER A 189 -27.06 -6.08 0.81
C SER A 189 -26.14 -6.90 1.72
N GLN A 190 -25.03 -7.43 1.19
CA GLN A 190 -24.07 -8.24 1.94
C GLN A 190 -22.98 -7.41 2.66
N MET A 191 -23.03 -6.07 2.60
CA MET A 191 -21.93 -5.21 3.07
C MET A 191 -21.54 -5.48 4.54
N GLU A 192 -22.53 -5.60 5.43
CA GLU A 192 -22.27 -5.81 6.86
C GLU A 192 -21.53 -7.15 7.10
N ASN A 193 -21.96 -8.21 6.42
CA ASN A 193 -21.35 -9.54 6.55
C ASN A 193 -19.95 -9.58 5.93
N LEU A 194 -19.76 -8.88 4.81
CA LEU A 194 -18.46 -8.74 4.16
C LEU A 194 -17.48 -8.01 5.07
N VAL A 195 -17.86 -6.87 5.64
CA VAL A 195 -17.02 -6.11 6.58
C VAL A 195 -16.67 -6.95 7.81
N LYS A 196 -17.61 -7.74 8.34
CA LYS A 196 -17.32 -8.68 9.46
C LYS A 196 -16.30 -9.74 9.06
N PHE A 197 -16.48 -10.38 7.90
CA PHE A 197 -15.54 -11.37 7.37
C PHE A 197 -14.16 -10.74 7.18
N ASP A 198 -14.12 -9.58 6.56
CA ASP A 198 -12.91 -8.87 6.23
C ASP A 198 -12.13 -8.43 7.47
N LYS A 199 -12.81 -7.86 8.46
CA LYS A 199 -12.24 -7.52 9.77
C LYS A 199 -11.67 -8.74 10.49
N ALA A 200 -12.29 -9.91 10.35
CA ALA A 200 -11.76 -11.15 10.90
C ALA A 200 -10.46 -11.60 10.20
N VAL A 201 -10.31 -11.31 8.90
CA VAL A 201 -9.10 -11.63 8.11
C VAL A 201 -7.98 -10.61 8.34
N GLY A 202 -8.30 -9.31 8.28
CA GLY A 202 -7.36 -8.19 8.36
C GLY A 202 -7.07 -7.67 9.76
N SER A 203 -7.83 -8.10 10.78
CA SER A 203 -7.76 -7.65 12.18
C SER A 203 -8.09 -6.18 12.45
N VAL A 204 -8.49 -5.42 11.43
CA VAL A 204 -8.79 -3.99 11.49
C VAL A 204 -10.15 -3.71 10.85
N ASP A 205 -10.84 -2.68 11.33
CA ASP A 205 -12.06 -2.19 10.72
C ASP A 205 -11.74 -1.24 9.57
N ARG A 206 -11.98 -1.70 8.35
CA ARG A 206 -11.73 -0.94 7.12
C ARG A 206 -12.97 -0.72 6.28
N SER A 207 -14.14 -0.72 6.92
CA SER A 207 -15.45 -0.51 6.28
C SER A 207 -15.48 0.68 5.31
N LYS A 208 -15.06 1.87 5.77
CA LYS A 208 -15.01 3.09 4.94
C LYS A 208 -14.11 2.96 3.72
N PHE A 209 -13.02 2.22 3.87
CA PHE A 209 -12.06 2.03 2.81
C PHE A 209 -12.56 1.01 1.77
N LEU A 210 -13.21 -0.07 2.22
CA LEU A 210 -13.91 -1.00 1.33
C LEU A 210 -15.02 -0.29 0.55
N GLU A 211 -15.83 0.53 1.21
CA GLU A 211 -16.84 1.38 0.56
C GLU A 211 -16.23 2.28 -0.52
N TYR A 212 -15.07 2.88 -0.25
CA TYR A 212 -14.36 3.70 -1.23
C TYR A 212 -13.90 2.88 -2.45
N ILE A 213 -13.30 1.71 -2.24
CA ILE A 213 -12.85 0.84 -3.34
C ILE A 213 -14.05 0.34 -4.17
N PHE A 214 -15.12 -0.08 -3.51
CA PHE A 214 -16.26 -0.73 -4.17
C PHE A 214 -17.04 0.22 -5.08
N LYS A 215 -16.96 1.54 -4.86
CA LYS A 215 -17.58 2.54 -5.75
C LYS A 215 -17.11 2.45 -7.20
N ASN A 216 -15.86 2.05 -7.41
CA ASN A 216 -15.21 2.07 -8.73
C ASN A 216 -14.63 0.69 -9.12
N ALA A 217 -15.04 -0.38 -8.44
CA ALA A 217 -14.54 -1.73 -8.69
C ALA A 217 -15.69 -2.73 -8.81
N ASN A 218 -15.45 -3.82 -9.52
CA ASN A 218 -16.34 -4.97 -9.55
C ASN A 218 -16.02 -5.84 -8.34
N VAL A 219 -17.07 -6.26 -7.63
CA VAL A 219 -16.96 -7.06 -6.42
C VAL A 219 -17.78 -8.33 -6.59
N LEU A 220 -17.15 -9.47 -6.32
CA LEU A 220 -17.78 -10.78 -6.27
C LEU A 220 -17.77 -11.30 -4.84
N ILE A 221 -18.87 -11.89 -4.42
CA ILE A 221 -19.01 -12.51 -3.11
C ILE A 221 -19.13 -14.02 -3.31
N ALA A 222 -18.37 -14.77 -2.52
CA ALA A 222 -18.58 -16.21 -2.36
C ALA A 222 -19.36 -16.44 -1.06
N GLU A 223 -20.50 -17.09 -1.18
CA GLU A 223 -21.35 -17.47 -0.05
C GLU A 223 -21.35 -18.98 0.11
N ASN A 224 -21.35 -19.44 1.36
CA ASN A 224 -21.61 -20.84 1.67
C ASN A 224 -23.10 -21.15 1.37
N GLU A 225 -23.36 -22.16 0.53
CA GLU A 225 -24.72 -22.48 0.07
C GLU A 225 -25.67 -22.88 1.20
N GLU A 226 -25.16 -23.48 2.28
CA GLU A 226 -25.98 -23.99 3.39
C GLU A 226 -26.31 -22.90 4.42
N THR A 227 -25.35 -22.01 4.70
CA THR A 227 -25.45 -21.04 5.79
C THR A 227 -25.68 -19.61 5.31
N SER A 228 -25.53 -19.35 4.01
CA SER A 228 -25.48 -18.00 3.42
C SER A 228 -24.43 -17.08 4.06
N ALA A 229 -23.45 -17.65 4.78
CA ALA A 229 -22.34 -16.89 5.34
C ALA A 229 -21.35 -16.53 4.23
N VAL A 230 -20.75 -15.33 4.33
CA VAL A 230 -19.67 -14.92 3.44
C VAL A 230 -18.45 -15.82 3.69
N ASP A 231 -18.07 -16.57 2.67
CA ASP A 231 -16.92 -17.49 2.69
C ASP A 231 -15.69 -16.89 1.99
N GLY A 232 -15.91 -15.83 1.20
CA GLY A 232 -14.86 -15.03 0.59
C GLY A 232 -15.40 -13.89 -0.27
N TYR A 233 -14.51 -13.04 -0.74
CA TYR A 233 -14.82 -12.02 -1.73
C TYR A 233 -13.64 -11.74 -2.65
N GLY A 234 -13.95 -11.27 -3.85
CA GLY A 234 -13.00 -10.82 -4.86
C GLY A 234 -13.30 -9.40 -5.29
N VAL A 235 -12.26 -8.61 -5.51
CA VAL A 235 -12.37 -7.23 -6.00
C VAL A 235 -11.46 -7.07 -7.20
N PHE A 236 -11.99 -6.51 -8.28
CA PHE A 236 -11.22 -6.32 -9.49
C PHE A 236 -11.67 -5.10 -10.30
N ARG A 237 -10.75 -4.56 -11.08
CA ARG A 237 -10.97 -3.39 -11.93
C ARG A 237 -10.02 -3.46 -13.12
N GLU A 238 -10.54 -3.24 -14.33
CA GLU A 238 -9.76 -3.26 -15.57
C GLU A 238 -8.90 -4.54 -15.69
N ASP A 239 -7.59 -4.41 -15.88
CA ASP A 239 -6.62 -5.50 -16.00
C ASP A 239 -6.15 -6.05 -14.64
N ARG A 240 -6.77 -5.67 -13.52
CA ARG A 240 -6.24 -5.93 -12.17
C ARG A 240 -7.19 -6.63 -11.24
N ILE A 241 -6.67 -7.65 -10.56
CA ILE A 241 -7.31 -8.25 -9.39
C ILE A 241 -6.72 -7.60 -8.15
N ILE A 242 -7.56 -6.86 -7.43
CA ILE A 242 -7.18 -6.01 -6.31
C ILE A 242 -7.12 -6.83 -5.01
N ALA A 243 -8.11 -7.69 -4.78
CA ALA A 243 -8.17 -8.53 -3.60
C ALA A 243 -8.92 -9.83 -3.87
N VAL A 244 -8.47 -10.93 -3.28
CA VAL A 244 -9.20 -12.20 -3.18
C VAL A 244 -8.94 -12.79 -1.82
N TYR A 245 -9.93 -12.66 -0.93
CA TYR A 245 -9.88 -13.14 0.45
C TYR A 245 -10.91 -14.25 0.59
N ALA A 246 -10.53 -15.40 1.14
CA ALA A 246 -11.40 -16.56 1.24
C ALA A 246 -10.99 -17.48 2.39
N ASN A 247 -11.94 -18.22 2.97
CA ASN A 247 -11.65 -19.19 4.02
C ASN A 247 -10.86 -20.41 3.52
N ALA A 248 -11.03 -20.76 2.24
CA ALA A 248 -10.41 -21.93 1.62
C ALA A 248 -9.82 -21.60 0.23
N LYS A 249 -8.86 -22.44 -0.19
CA LYS A 249 -8.22 -22.34 -1.51
C LYS A 249 -9.22 -22.51 -2.65
N ASP A 250 -10.11 -23.49 -2.52
CA ASP A 250 -11.16 -23.82 -3.49
C ASP A 250 -12.10 -22.61 -3.74
N THR A 251 -12.49 -21.92 -2.66
CA THR A 251 -13.28 -20.69 -2.72
C THR A 251 -12.51 -19.58 -3.46
N ALA A 252 -11.22 -19.39 -3.14
CA ALA A 252 -10.38 -18.41 -3.84
C ALA A 252 -10.22 -18.73 -5.34
N HIS A 253 -10.04 -20.00 -5.69
CA HIS A 253 -9.93 -20.45 -7.07
C HIS A 253 -11.23 -20.18 -7.85
N SER A 254 -12.38 -20.50 -7.26
CA SER A 254 -13.69 -20.19 -7.84
C SER A 254 -13.87 -18.69 -8.08
N ILE A 255 -13.53 -17.86 -7.09
CA ILE A 255 -13.61 -16.39 -7.21
C ILE A 255 -12.74 -15.91 -8.38
N VAL A 256 -11.48 -16.32 -8.44
CA VAL A 256 -10.57 -15.93 -9.53
C VAL A 256 -11.10 -16.42 -10.87
N GLN A 257 -11.65 -17.63 -10.95
CA GLN A 257 -12.21 -18.15 -12.20
C GLN A 257 -13.34 -17.25 -12.73
N GLU A 258 -14.24 -16.81 -11.85
CA GLU A 258 -15.34 -15.93 -12.24
C GLU A 258 -14.86 -14.51 -12.59
N ILE A 259 -13.85 -14.00 -11.87
CA ILE A 259 -13.18 -12.73 -12.22
C ILE A 259 -12.59 -12.81 -13.62
N LEU A 260 -11.79 -13.85 -13.91
CA LEU A 260 -11.15 -14.02 -15.21
C LEU A 260 -12.20 -14.17 -16.31
N ARG A 261 -13.31 -14.87 -16.07
CA ARG A 261 -14.42 -14.97 -17.03
C ARG A 261 -15.02 -13.61 -17.38
N THR A 262 -15.13 -12.73 -16.38
CA THR A 262 -15.74 -11.40 -16.50
C THR A 262 -14.79 -10.36 -17.10
N MET A 263 -13.48 -10.48 -16.86
CA MET A 263 -12.49 -9.53 -17.37
C MET A 263 -12.31 -9.61 -18.89
N ASN A 264 -12.17 -8.45 -19.54
CA ASN A 264 -11.93 -8.35 -20.99
C ASN A 264 -10.44 -8.20 -21.37
N HIS A 265 -9.54 -8.37 -20.42
CA HIS A 265 -8.10 -8.21 -20.62
C HIS A 265 -7.39 -9.56 -20.76
N ASN A 266 -6.42 -9.63 -21.67
CA ASN A 266 -5.61 -10.84 -21.89
C ASN A 266 -4.45 -10.97 -20.91
N GLU A 267 -3.97 -9.84 -20.40
CA GLU A 267 -2.91 -9.76 -19.39
C GLU A 267 -3.53 -9.23 -18.10
N ILE A 268 -3.30 -9.94 -17.00
CA ILE A 268 -3.88 -9.65 -15.69
C ILE A 268 -2.76 -9.39 -14.69
N LYS A 269 -2.93 -8.37 -13.85
CA LYS A 269 -2.01 -8.04 -12.75
C LYS A 269 -2.64 -8.30 -11.40
N LEU A 270 -1.87 -8.85 -10.47
CA LEU A 270 -2.30 -9.15 -9.10
C LEU A 270 -1.11 -9.17 -8.16
N CYS A 271 -1.29 -8.75 -6.90
CA CYS A 271 -0.27 -8.94 -5.87
C CYS A 271 -0.61 -10.15 -4.99
N THR A 272 0.39 -10.98 -4.71
CA THR A 272 0.20 -12.22 -3.95
C THR A 272 1.43 -12.56 -3.12
N ILE A 273 1.28 -13.55 -2.24
CA ILE A 273 2.39 -14.19 -1.54
C ILE A 273 3.07 -15.14 -2.53
N ARG A 274 4.40 -15.16 -2.57
CA ARG A 274 5.21 -16.06 -3.40
C ARG A 274 4.78 -17.51 -3.22
N ASN A 275 4.78 -18.26 -4.32
CA ASN A 275 4.38 -19.65 -4.43
C ASN A 275 2.93 -19.94 -4.02
N ARG A 276 2.05 -18.93 -4.01
CA ARG A 276 0.61 -19.13 -3.71
C ARG A 276 -0.17 -19.64 -4.92
N TRP A 277 0.29 -19.34 -6.13
CA TRP A 277 -0.39 -19.66 -7.38
C TRP A 277 0.52 -20.39 -8.35
N SER A 278 0.06 -21.50 -8.92
CA SER A 278 0.83 -22.30 -9.89
C SER A 278 1.19 -21.53 -11.17
N ILE A 279 0.43 -20.48 -11.52
CA ILE A 279 0.72 -19.59 -12.66
C ILE A 279 2.07 -18.86 -12.51
N GLU A 280 2.54 -18.66 -11.28
CA GLU A 280 3.81 -17.99 -10.97
C GLU A 280 5.03 -18.70 -11.60
N HIS A 281 4.94 -20.01 -11.80
CA HIS A 281 6.02 -20.81 -12.38
C HIS A 281 5.94 -20.94 -13.91
N LYS A 282 4.98 -20.27 -14.57
CA LYS A 282 4.88 -20.31 -16.04
C LYS A 282 5.91 -19.36 -16.68
N PRO A 283 6.51 -19.73 -17.83
CA PRO A 283 7.55 -18.93 -18.47
C PRO A 283 7.13 -17.51 -18.84
N ASN A 284 5.85 -17.32 -19.17
CA ASN A 284 5.29 -16.04 -19.61
C ASN A 284 4.79 -15.16 -18.44
N THR A 285 5.00 -15.61 -17.19
CA THR A 285 4.61 -14.84 -16.01
C THR A 285 5.75 -13.91 -15.62
N CYS A 286 5.49 -12.60 -15.61
CA CYS A 286 6.39 -11.64 -14.99
C CYS A 286 6.10 -11.60 -13.48
N CYS A 287 7.15 -11.72 -12.66
CA CYS A 287 7.07 -11.62 -11.22
C CYS A 287 8.02 -10.53 -10.73
N LYS A 288 7.48 -9.51 -10.07
CA LYS A 288 8.23 -8.43 -9.46
C LYS A 288 8.16 -8.56 -7.95
N GLN A 289 9.29 -8.53 -7.26
CA GLN A 289 9.30 -8.69 -5.83
C GLN A 289 8.76 -7.42 -5.14
N ILE A 290 8.00 -7.64 -4.07
CA ILE A 290 7.55 -6.59 -3.16
C ILE A 290 8.19 -6.83 -1.79
N ILE A 291 8.90 -5.83 -1.29
CA ILE A 291 9.57 -5.82 -0.01
C ILE A 291 8.75 -4.96 0.94
N ARG A 292 8.04 -5.60 1.86
CA ARG A 292 7.39 -4.87 2.95
C ARG A 292 8.38 -4.56 4.06
N LEU A 293 8.41 -3.29 4.45
CA LEU A 293 9.17 -2.81 5.61
C LEU A 293 8.26 -2.14 6.64
N HIS A 294 8.73 -2.11 7.87
CA HIS A 294 8.11 -1.46 9.00
C HIS A 294 9.15 -0.64 9.75
N THR A 295 8.71 0.45 10.40
CA THR A 295 9.60 1.24 11.25
C THR A 295 9.93 0.56 12.57
N ARG A 296 9.08 -0.34 13.10
CA ARG A 296 9.26 -0.95 14.43
C ARG A 296 8.97 -2.45 14.50
N VAL A 297 7.78 -2.87 14.08
CA VAL A 297 7.30 -4.25 14.29
C VAL A 297 6.53 -4.77 13.08
N PRO A 298 6.63 -6.07 12.76
CA PRO A 298 5.78 -6.66 11.73
C PRO A 298 4.31 -6.61 12.12
N LEU A 299 3.44 -6.69 11.11
CA LEU A 299 2.00 -6.84 11.30
C LEU A 299 1.67 -8.17 12.00
N THR A 300 0.76 -8.13 12.97
CA THR A 300 0.26 -9.30 13.70
C THR A 300 -1.26 -9.36 13.64
N GLY A 301 -1.85 -10.55 13.70
CA GLY A 301 -3.31 -10.73 13.70
C GLY A 301 -3.93 -10.94 12.32
N ILE A 302 -3.16 -10.76 11.24
CA ILE A 302 -3.61 -11.00 9.87
C ILE A 302 -3.63 -12.51 9.58
N MET A 303 -4.77 -13.00 9.09
CA MET A 303 -4.93 -14.39 8.63
C MET A 303 -4.39 -14.57 7.22
N TRP A 304 -3.05 -14.57 7.06
CA TRP A 304 -2.38 -14.69 5.75
C TRP A 304 -2.75 -15.95 4.95
N ASN A 305 -3.19 -17.02 5.61
CA ASN A 305 -3.72 -18.22 4.96
C ASN A 305 -5.09 -18.01 4.28
N ARG A 306 -5.79 -16.92 4.59
CA ARG A 306 -7.07 -16.52 3.96
C ARG A 306 -6.93 -15.42 2.92
N ILE A 307 -5.74 -14.87 2.74
CA ILE A 307 -5.43 -13.84 1.74
C ILE A 307 -4.71 -14.51 0.56
N PHE A 308 -5.35 -14.54 -0.61
CA PHE A 308 -4.79 -15.16 -1.81
C PHE A 308 -4.30 -14.14 -2.83
N ILE A 309 -5.03 -13.03 -2.96
CA ILE A 309 -4.62 -11.84 -3.70
C ILE A 309 -4.82 -10.66 -2.75
N LEU A 310 -3.81 -9.81 -2.63
CA LEU A 310 -3.82 -8.62 -1.78
C LEU A 310 -3.61 -7.38 -2.64
N ASN A 311 -4.02 -6.22 -2.13
CA ASN A 311 -3.67 -4.93 -2.71
C ASN A 311 -2.44 -4.40 -1.96
N ALA A 312 -1.27 -4.51 -2.57
CA ALA A 312 -0.08 -3.84 -2.08
C ALA A 312 -0.29 -2.32 -2.17
N GLY A 313 0.12 -1.58 -1.16
CA GLY A 313 -0.08 -0.13 -1.10
C GLY A 313 -1.41 0.32 -0.47
N MET A 314 -2.41 -0.56 -0.35
CA MET A 314 -3.78 -0.11 -0.06
C MET A 314 -4.66 -1.06 0.79
N ASN A 315 -4.46 -2.39 0.83
CA ASN A 315 -5.42 -3.31 1.51
C ASN A 315 -4.84 -4.12 2.68
N LEU A 316 -3.75 -3.71 3.33
CA LEU A 316 -3.28 -4.40 4.56
C LEU A 316 -3.57 -3.67 5.84
N ILE A 317 -4.64 -2.90 5.72
CA ILE A 317 -5.38 -2.17 6.71
C ILE A 317 -6.82 -2.42 6.38
#